data_AF-A0A8T1W7M2-F1
#
_entry.id   AF-A0A8T1W7M2-F1
#
_cell.length_a   1.000
_cell.length_b   1.000
_cell.length_c   1.000
_cell.angle_alpha   90.00
_cell.angle_beta   90.00
_cell.angle_gamma   90.00
#
_symmetry.space_group_name_H-M   'P 1'
#
loop_
_entity.id
_entity.type
_entity.pdbx_description
1 polymer ?
#
loop_
_entity_poly.entity_id
_entity_poly.type
_entity_poly.pdbx_seq_one_letter_code
_entity_poly.pdbx_strand_id
1 'polypeptide(L)'
;MSSLSTARVGVRSLQTLFALLAVIFTWGGYVKNDDGQLGGLSPTFSILMNYTALLCGLYYVLPLKVLKLSATAPSVNFQRVVDGVLAVLLLLGGILLWASSGVSDCSAKNDKYEAYAGLQLFRCGNLTIGVIFTFITFVLYIVTLVWSIMRDSANDTQNEAVAAGYTSAVTPGASRADAYAAVDSRHPAVALTRRGVRVVQFVLSLIIFISVIAGYKAYFTGRFTSPTAMFLILVSWSCILYTLFHLIIVDILKKSRRPSVSVERFLDLLLAVLLLLFAILFAASHQVSDCSTINDVYEADTGSLGGSNVFRCGSLTRSYVLAFINCAFFLVTLALSFFSPNDGSSAAPNHVDVEPGQQV
;
A
#
# COMPACT_ATOMS: atom_id res chain seq x y z
N MET A 1 26.26 -2.27 -11.33
CA MET A 1 24.84 -2.34 -10.91
C MET A 1 24.66 -3.48 -9.93
N SER A 2 24.25 -3.22 -8.69
CA SER A 2 24.10 -4.27 -7.66
C SER A 2 22.78 -5.01 -7.85
N SER A 3 22.83 -6.23 -8.40
CA SER A 3 21.73 -7.18 -8.23
C SER A 3 21.48 -7.38 -6.73
N LEU A 4 20.23 -7.26 -6.27
CA LEU A 4 19.88 -7.62 -4.89
C LEU A 4 20.40 -9.05 -4.62
N SER A 5 21.26 -9.21 -3.61
CA SER A 5 21.79 -10.53 -3.26
C SER A 5 20.66 -11.50 -2.93
N THR A 6 20.84 -12.79 -3.19
CA THR A 6 19.85 -13.83 -2.87
C THR A 6 19.42 -13.78 -1.40
N ALA A 7 20.37 -13.49 -0.50
CA ALA A 7 20.10 -13.27 0.91
C ALA A 7 19.16 -12.07 1.16
N ARG A 8 19.39 -10.92 0.51
CA ARG A 8 18.53 -9.73 0.66
C ARG A 8 17.11 -10.00 0.15
N VAL A 9 16.97 -10.76 -0.93
CA VAL A 9 15.66 -11.19 -1.44
C VAL A 9 14.96 -12.13 -0.47
N GLY A 10 15.69 -13.08 0.13
CA GLY A 10 15.15 -13.94 1.19
C GLY A 10 14.57 -13.13 2.35
N VAL A 11 15.29 -12.11 2.82
CA VAL A 11 14.79 -11.21 3.89
C VAL A 11 13.55 -10.42 3.43
N ARG A 12 13.52 -9.89 2.21
CA ARG A 12 12.32 -9.20 1.67
C ARG A 12 11.12 -10.13 1.54
N SER A 13 11.33 -11.40 1.16
CA SER A 13 10.27 -12.41 1.12
C SER A 13 9.73 -12.72 2.52
N LEU A 14 10.60 -12.83 3.52
CA LEU A 14 10.17 -12.99 4.92
C LEU A 14 9.40 -11.76 5.42
N GLN A 15 9.87 -10.54 5.12
CA GLN A 15 9.13 -9.31 5.44
C GLN A 15 7.71 -9.35 4.85
N THR A 16 7.59 -9.76 3.59
CA THR A 16 6.31 -9.90 2.88
C THR A 16 5.41 -10.92 3.57
N LEU A 17 5.93 -12.10 3.89
CA LEU A 17 5.19 -13.17 4.54
C LEU A 17 4.70 -12.76 5.94
N PHE A 18 5.58 -12.27 6.80
CA PHE A 18 5.21 -11.90 8.16
C PHE A 18 4.28 -10.68 8.21
N ALA A 19 4.45 -9.73 7.29
CA ALA A 19 3.52 -8.61 7.14
C ALA A 19 2.11 -9.09 6.76
N LEU A 20 2.00 -10.05 5.84
CA LEU A 20 0.72 -10.67 5.48
C LEU A 20 0.11 -11.42 6.66
N LEU A 21 0.90 -12.24 7.36
CA LEU A 21 0.44 -12.97 8.53
C LEU A 21 -0.04 -12.02 9.63
N ALA A 22 0.68 -10.92 9.88
CA ALA A 22 0.25 -9.89 10.82
C ALA A 22 -1.13 -9.33 10.45
N VAL A 23 -1.35 -8.95 9.18
CA VAL A 23 -2.66 -8.48 8.71
C VAL A 23 -3.74 -9.53 8.94
N ILE A 24 -3.51 -10.80 8.56
CA ILE A 24 -4.48 -11.89 8.67
C ILE A 24 -4.85 -12.14 10.14
N PHE A 25 -3.87 -12.26 11.01
CA PHE A 25 -4.09 -12.60 12.43
C PHE A 25 -4.66 -11.42 13.22
N THR A 26 -4.21 -10.19 12.97
CA THR A 26 -4.81 -9.00 13.59
C THR A 26 -6.26 -8.86 13.17
N TRP A 27 -6.56 -8.98 11.87
CA TRP A 27 -7.93 -8.89 11.36
C TRP A 27 -8.83 -10.03 11.85
N GLY A 28 -8.36 -11.28 11.70
CA GLY A 28 -9.05 -12.48 12.15
C GLY A 28 -9.13 -12.63 13.67
N GLY A 29 -8.51 -11.72 14.42
CA GLY A 29 -8.65 -11.57 15.86
C GLY A 29 -9.93 -10.85 16.28
N TYR A 30 -10.57 -10.08 15.40
CA TYR A 30 -11.84 -9.43 15.66
C TYR A 30 -13.00 -10.29 15.15
N VAL A 31 -13.91 -10.69 16.02
CA VAL A 31 -15.06 -11.53 15.64
C VAL A 31 -16.14 -10.63 15.03
N LYS A 32 -16.70 -11.08 13.90
CA LYS A 32 -17.81 -10.41 13.23
C LYS A 32 -19.12 -10.83 13.90
N ASN A 33 -19.86 -9.86 14.40
CA ASN A 33 -21.26 -10.00 14.80
C ASN A 33 -22.18 -9.49 13.67
N ASP A 34 -23.49 -9.57 13.85
CA ASP A 34 -24.48 -9.25 12.82
C ASP A 34 -24.26 -7.83 12.22
N ASP A 35 -23.92 -6.85 13.05
CA ASP A 35 -23.70 -5.46 12.64
C ASP A 35 -22.25 -5.11 12.27
N GLY A 36 -21.29 -6.02 12.48
CA GLY A 36 -19.88 -5.83 12.15
C GLY A 36 -18.88 -6.32 13.20
N GLN A 37 -17.63 -5.92 13.04
CA GLN A 37 -16.53 -6.22 13.97
C GLN A 37 -16.22 -4.99 14.83
N LEU A 38 -16.18 -5.15 16.16
CA LEU A 38 -15.81 -4.07 17.07
C LEU A 38 -14.29 -3.87 17.07
N GLY A 39 -13.79 -3.04 16.16
CA GLY A 39 -12.38 -2.69 16.01
C GLY A 39 -11.99 -1.38 16.71
N GLY A 40 -10.78 -0.90 16.46
CA GLY A 40 -10.30 0.38 16.99
C GLY A 40 -9.31 1.06 16.04
N LEU A 41 -8.84 2.25 16.42
CA LEU A 41 -7.80 2.94 15.63
C LEU A 41 -6.45 2.20 15.69
N SER A 42 -6.09 1.66 16.85
CA SER A 42 -4.84 0.89 17.03
C SER A 42 -4.70 -0.32 16.09
N PRO A 43 -5.67 -1.26 16.03
CA PRO A 43 -5.59 -2.38 15.09
C PRO A 43 -5.67 -1.92 13.63
N THR A 44 -6.45 -0.89 13.32
CA THR A 44 -6.51 -0.34 11.95
C THR A 44 -5.15 0.22 11.53
N PHE A 45 -4.50 0.98 12.41
CA PHE A 45 -3.15 1.51 12.15
C PHE A 45 -2.14 0.38 11.98
N SER A 46 -2.14 -0.63 12.87
CA SER A 46 -1.26 -1.79 12.75
C SER A 46 -1.48 -2.57 11.44
N ILE A 47 -2.74 -2.79 11.03
CA ILE A 47 -3.09 -3.41 9.75
C ILE A 47 -2.54 -2.57 8.59
N LEU A 48 -2.71 -1.25 8.59
CA LEU A 48 -2.21 -0.38 7.53
C LEU A 48 -0.68 -0.39 7.42
N MET A 49 0.03 -0.41 8.55
CA MET A 49 1.49 -0.43 8.54
C MET A 49 2.03 -1.77 8.05
N ASN A 50 1.46 -2.89 8.51
CA ASN A 50 1.79 -4.22 8.00
C ASN A 50 1.40 -4.36 6.52
N TYR A 51 0.26 -3.84 6.10
CA TYR A 51 -0.15 -3.85 4.69
C TYR A 51 0.81 -3.03 3.81
N THR A 52 1.25 -1.86 4.29
CA THR A 52 2.26 -1.05 3.59
C THR A 52 3.59 -1.80 3.49
N ALA A 53 4.01 -2.48 4.56
CA ALA A 53 5.19 -3.32 4.58
C ALA A 53 5.10 -4.53 3.62
N LEU A 54 3.91 -5.13 3.51
CA LEU A 54 3.58 -6.18 2.54
C LEU A 54 3.75 -5.66 1.11
N LEU A 55 3.11 -4.53 0.76
CA LEU A 55 3.21 -3.93 -0.57
C LEU A 55 4.65 -3.55 -0.92
N CYS A 56 5.39 -2.99 0.04
CA CYS A 56 6.80 -2.66 -0.11
C CYS A 56 7.64 -3.92 -0.37
N GLY A 57 7.44 -4.99 0.40
CA GLY A 57 8.11 -6.27 0.20
C GLY A 57 7.80 -6.90 -1.17
N LEU A 58 6.52 -6.91 -1.57
CA LEU A 58 6.09 -7.39 -2.89
C LEU A 58 6.74 -6.61 -4.03
N TYR A 59 6.88 -5.29 -3.89
CA TYR A 59 7.56 -4.46 -4.89
C TYR A 59 9.04 -4.86 -5.09
N TYR A 60 9.74 -5.27 -4.01
CA TYR A 60 11.12 -5.75 -4.13
C TYR A 60 11.24 -7.19 -4.64
N VAL A 61 10.25 -8.05 -4.38
CA VAL A 61 10.33 -9.49 -4.73
C VAL A 61 9.77 -9.76 -6.13
N LEU A 62 8.56 -9.27 -6.44
CA LEU A 62 7.84 -9.62 -7.67
C LEU A 62 8.43 -8.94 -8.92
N PRO A 63 8.45 -7.59 -9.04
CA PRO A 63 9.02 -6.91 -10.20
C PRO A 63 10.51 -7.16 -10.44
N LEU A 64 11.33 -7.23 -9.38
CA LEU A 64 12.80 -7.24 -9.52
C LEU A 64 13.38 -8.65 -9.73
N LYS A 65 12.75 -9.69 -9.16
CA LYS A 65 13.29 -11.06 -9.17
C LYS A 65 12.44 -12.04 -9.96
N VAL A 66 11.13 -12.06 -9.71
CA VAL A 66 10.23 -13.06 -10.30
C VAL A 66 9.89 -12.69 -11.75
N LEU A 67 9.38 -11.47 -11.94
CA LEU A 67 8.86 -11.05 -13.24
C LEU A 67 9.87 -10.26 -14.08
N LYS A 68 10.98 -9.80 -13.46
CA LYS A 68 12.03 -8.97 -14.11
C LYS A 68 11.46 -7.78 -14.90
N LEU A 69 10.33 -7.23 -14.43
CA LEU A 69 9.56 -6.19 -15.11
C LEU A 69 10.10 -4.78 -14.87
N SER A 70 10.90 -4.60 -13.81
CA SER A 70 11.48 -3.30 -13.47
C SER A 70 12.98 -3.31 -13.70
N ALA A 71 13.44 -2.31 -14.44
CA ALA A 71 14.80 -2.16 -14.93
C ALA A 71 15.85 -1.88 -13.86
N THR A 72 15.42 -1.28 -12.74
CA THR A 72 16.34 -0.69 -11.77
C THR A 72 15.69 -0.67 -10.39
N ALA A 73 16.39 -1.22 -9.40
CA ALA A 73 15.99 -1.07 -8.01
C ALA A 73 16.06 0.41 -7.60
N PRO A 74 15.23 0.87 -6.64
CA PRO A 74 15.34 2.22 -6.09
C PRO A 74 16.74 2.50 -5.54
N SER A 75 17.16 3.77 -5.50
CA SER A 75 18.46 4.15 -4.94
C SER A 75 18.63 3.66 -3.49
N VAL A 76 19.86 3.30 -3.09
CA VAL A 76 20.15 2.76 -1.74
C VAL A 76 19.67 3.71 -0.64
N ASN A 77 19.90 5.01 -0.79
CA ASN A 77 19.45 6.00 0.19
C ASN A 77 17.92 6.04 0.31
N PHE A 78 17.19 5.90 -0.81
CA PHE A 78 15.74 5.80 -0.76
C PHE A 78 15.28 4.52 -0.06
N GLN A 79 15.93 3.38 -0.33
CA GLN A 79 15.64 2.11 0.37
C GLN A 79 15.84 2.25 1.88
N ARG A 80 16.95 2.89 2.31
CA ARG A 80 17.24 3.14 3.73
C ARG A 80 16.16 4.02 4.39
N VAL A 81 15.74 5.10 3.73
CA VAL A 81 14.68 5.97 4.24
C VAL A 81 13.37 5.20 4.38
N VAL A 82 12.96 4.45 3.36
CA VAL A 82 11.73 3.64 3.40
C VAL A 82 11.81 2.57 4.49
N ASP A 83 12.93 1.87 4.60
CA ASP A 83 13.12 0.85 5.64
C ASP A 83 13.09 1.44 7.05
N GLY A 84 13.74 2.59 7.26
CA GLY A 84 13.74 3.29 8.54
C GLY A 84 12.34 3.81 8.93
N VAL A 85 11.64 4.43 7.98
CA VAL A 85 10.26 4.91 8.20
C VAL A 85 9.33 3.73 8.51
N LEU A 86 9.38 2.66 7.73
CA LEU A 86 8.56 1.47 7.98
C LEU A 86 8.91 0.80 9.30
N ALA A 87 10.18 0.73 9.69
CA ALA A 87 10.56 0.20 10.99
C ALA A 87 9.92 1.01 12.14
N VAL A 88 10.01 2.35 12.11
CA VAL A 88 9.39 3.20 13.13
C VAL A 88 7.87 3.01 13.16
N LEU A 89 7.22 3.01 11.99
CA LEU A 89 5.77 2.87 11.88
C LEU A 89 5.28 1.49 12.33
N LEU A 90 6.00 0.41 12.00
CA LEU A 90 5.68 -0.95 12.44
C LEU A 90 5.90 -1.11 13.95
N LEU A 91 6.93 -0.49 14.53
CA LEU A 91 7.15 -0.46 15.97
C LEU A 91 5.98 0.22 16.68
N LEU A 92 5.57 1.40 16.22
CA LEU A 92 4.39 2.09 16.73
C LEU A 92 3.13 1.24 16.54
N GLY A 93 2.97 0.60 15.37
CA GLY A 93 1.83 -0.29 15.10
C GLY A 93 1.75 -1.48 16.06
N GLY A 94 2.89 -2.11 16.35
CA GLY A 94 3.01 -3.19 17.32
C GLY A 94 2.67 -2.73 18.75
N ILE A 95 3.27 -1.63 19.20
CA ILE A 95 3.03 -1.07 20.55
C ILE A 95 1.56 -0.66 20.72
N LEU A 96 1.01 0.08 19.75
CA LEU A 96 -0.38 0.55 19.83
C LEU A 96 -1.37 -0.61 19.79
N LEU A 97 -1.13 -1.64 18.97
CA LEU A 97 -1.97 -2.84 18.95
C LEU A 97 -1.86 -3.60 20.28
N TRP A 98 -0.64 -3.81 20.78
CA TRP A 98 -0.40 -4.52 22.04
C TRP A 98 -1.03 -3.82 23.25
N ALA A 99 -0.91 -2.49 23.31
CA ALA A 99 -1.52 -1.67 24.35
C ALA A 99 -3.02 -1.43 24.13
N SER A 100 -3.59 -1.89 23.02
CA SER A 100 -5.02 -1.73 22.78
C SER A 100 -5.82 -2.63 23.72
N SER A 101 -6.96 -2.12 24.20
CA SER A 101 -7.86 -2.89 25.06
C SER A 101 -8.48 -4.12 24.40
N GLY A 102 -8.30 -4.30 23.08
CA GLY A 102 -8.63 -5.55 22.39
C GLY A 102 -7.59 -6.65 22.64
N VAL A 103 -6.35 -6.29 22.99
CA VAL A 103 -5.25 -7.22 23.30
C VAL A 103 -5.02 -7.31 24.81
N SER A 104 -4.81 -6.17 25.48
CA SER A 104 -4.43 -6.13 26.89
C SER A 104 -5.49 -6.72 27.82
N ASP A 105 -6.76 -6.46 27.52
CA ASP A 105 -7.91 -6.88 28.34
C ASP A 105 -8.79 -7.89 27.61
N CYS A 106 -8.22 -8.63 26.64
CA CYS A 106 -8.97 -9.43 25.70
C CYS A 106 -9.92 -10.43 26.38
N SER A 107 -9.40 -11.28 27.27
CA SER A 107 -10.20 -12.29 27.98
C SER A 107 -11.27 -11.63 28.87
N ALA A 108 -10.88 -10.62 29.66
CA ALA A 108 -11.80 -9.93 30.55
C ALA A 108 -12.96 -9.23 29.81
N LYS A 109 -12.72 -8.75 28.58
CA LYS A 109 -13.78 -8.19 27.73
C LYS A 109 -14.67 -9.27 27.14
N ASN A 110 -14.10 -10.38 26.68
CA ASN A 110 -14.90 -11.51 26.21
C ASN A 110 -15.82 -12.02 27.33
N ASP A 111 -15.30 -12.24 28.54
CA ASP A 111 -16.10 -12.73 29.68
C ASP A 111 -17.28 -11.79 29.99
N LYS A 112 -17.05 -10.48 29.95
CA LYS A 112 -18.11 -9.47 30.14
C LYS A 112 -19.17 -9.57 29.04
N TYR A 113 -18.76 -9.56 27.77
CA TYR A 113 -19.69 -9.59 26.65
C TYR A 113 -20.43 -10.93 26.51
N GLU A 114 -19.79 -12.03 26.88
CA GLU A 114 -20.41 -13.35 26.93
C GLU A 114 -21.48 -13.40 28.02
N ALA A 115 -21.23 -12.79 29.19
CA ALA A 115 -22.23 -12.69 30.25
C ALA A 115 -23.44 -11.80 29.88
N TYR A 116 -23.20 -10.69 29.16
CA TYR A 116 -24.28 -9.76 28.79
C TYR A 116 -25.06 -10.17 27.54
N ALA A 117 -24.38 -10.72 26.53
CA ALA A 117 -24.93 -10.93 25.20
C ALA A 117 -24.71 -12.35 24.65
N GLY A 118 -24.04 -13.25 25.39
CA GLY A 118 -23.74 -14.60 24.92
C GLY A 118 -22.77 -14.67 23.74
N LEU A 119 -21.98 -13.60 23.51
CA LEU A 119 -21.13 -13.44 22.33
C LEU A 119 -19.68 -13.13 22.71
N GLN A 120 -18.75 -13.66 21.93
CA GLN A 120 -17.33 -13.34 22.01
C GLN A 120 -16.94 -12.29 20.99
N LEU A 121 -16.20 -11.26 21.41
CA LEU A 121 -15.77 -10.17 20.53
C LEU A 121 -14.42 -10.41 19.88
N PHE A 122 -13.52 -11.11 20.58
CA PHE A 122 -12.12 -11.21 20.20
C PHE A 122 -11.62 -12.65 20.25
N ARG A 123 -10.78 -13.03 19.29
CA ARG A 123 -9.97 -14.26 19.35
C ARG A 123 -8.59 -13.90 19.87
N CYS A 124 -8.43 -13.91 21.20
CA CYS A 124 -7.23 -13.40 21.86
C CYS A 124 -5.92 -14.01 21.35
N GLY A 125 -5.91 -15.31 21.09
CA GLY A 125 -4.74 -15.99 20.50
C GLY A 125 -4.34 -15.39 19.14
N ASN A 126 -5.31 -15.10 18.27
CA ASN A 126 -5.05 -14.49 16.97
C ASN A 126 -4.51 -13.07 17.12
N LEU A 127 -5.07 -12.28 18.03
CA LEU A 127 -4.59 -10.91 18.26
C LEU A 127 -3.15 -10.89 18.79
N THR A 128 -2.82 -11.77 19.74
CA THR A 128 -1.45 -11.95 20.23
C THR A 128 -0.49 -12.35 19.12
N ILE A 129 -0.88 -13.31 18.26
CA ILE A 129 -0.08 -13.72 17.11
C ILE A 129 0.12 -12.55 16.12
N GLY A 130 -0.92 -11.74 15.88
CA GLY A 130 -0.83 -10.55 15.04
C GLY A 130 0.17 -9.51 15.57
N VAL A 131 0.20 -9.29 16.89
CA VAL A 131 1.21 -8.46 17.57
C VAL A 131 2.62 -9.02 17.34
N ILE A 132 2.82 -10.32 17.56
CA ILE A 132 4.11 -10.99 17.40
C ILE A 132 4.62 -10.83 15.96
N PHE A 133 3.79 -11.11 14.96
CA PHE A 133 4.20 -10.96 13.55
C PHE A 133 4.47 -9.51 13.15
N THR A 134 3.79 -8.54 13.76
CA THR A 134 4.10 -7.11 13.56
C THR A 134 5.52 -6.79 14.05
N PHE A 135 5.89 -7.26 15.25
CA PHE A 135 7.24 -7.07 15.78
C PHE A 135 8.31 -7.82 14.99
N ILE A 136 8.02 -9.04 14.52
CA ILE A 136 8.94 -9.77 13.63
C ILE A 136 9.17 -8.98 12.34
N THR A 137 8.10 -8.45 11.73
CA THR A 137 8.20 -7.62 10.52
C THR A 137 9.05 -6.38 10.79
N PHE A 138 8.81 -5.68 11.90
CA PHE A 138 9.64 -4.57 12.35
C PHE A 138 11.13 -4.94 12.42
N VAL A 139 11.48 -6.03 13.11
CA VAL A 139 12.87 -6.48 13.25
C VAL A 139 13.50 -6.76 11.88
N LEU A 140 12.76 -7.40 10.97
CA LEU A 140 13.26 -7.67 9.63
C LEU A 140 13.55 -6.39 8.82
N TYR A 141 12.79 -5.31 9.02
CA TYR A 141 13.08 -4.00 8.41
C TYR A 141 14.30 -3.33 9.02
N ILE A 142 14.52 -3.48 10.34
CA ILE A 142 15.78 -3.05 10.98
C ILE A 142 16.96 -3.83 10.42
N VAL A 143 16.82 -5.15 10.23
CA VAL A 143 17.87 -5.99 9.62
C VAL A 143 18.24 -5.50 8.22
N THR A 144 17.26 -5.19 7.36
CA THR A 144 17.58 -4.66 6.01
C THR A 144 18.19 -3.26 6.05
N LEU A 145 17.76 -2.42 6.98
CA LEU A 145 18.32 -1.09 7.20
C LEU A 145 19.80 -1.16 7.63
N VAL A 146 20.09 -1.90 8.70
CA VAL A 146 21.45 -2.09 9.24
C VAL A 146 22.34 -2.74 8.19
N TRP A 147 21.84 -3.76 7.49
CA TRP A 147 22.58 -4.40 6.41
C TRP A 147 22.93 -3.42 5.29
N SER A 148 22.00 -2.55 4.89
CA SER A 148 22.28 -1.52 3.88
C SER A 148 23.31 -0.51 4.36
N ILE A 149 23.32 -0.14 5.65
CA ILE A 149 24.34 0.77 6.18
C ILE A 149 25.72 0.09 6.21
N MET A 150 25.83 -1.12 6.78
CA MET A 150 27.10 -1.80 6.97
C MET A 150 27.75 -2.25 5.65
N ARG A 151 26.98 -2.81 4.71
CA ARG A 151 27.54 -3.42 3.49
C ARG A 151 27.78 -2.42 2.37
N ASP A 152 26.96 -1.38 2.26
CA ASP A 152 27.11 -0.40 1.18
C ASP A 152 28.20 0.64 1.55
N SER A 153 28.41 0.95 2.84
CA SER A 153 29.53 1.82 3.29
C SER A 153 30.90 1.15 3.11
N ALA A 154 30.96 -0.19 3.11
CA ALA A 154 32.17 -0.95 2.83
C ALA A 154 32.47 -1.09 1.31
N ASN A 155 31.46 -0.89 0.46
CA ASN A 155 31.58 -1.00 -0.99
C ASN A 155 31.83 0.37 -1.66
N ASP A 156 31.47 1.50 -1.04
CA ASP A 156 31.79 2.84 -1.58
C ASP A 156 33.31 3.04 -1.71
N THR A 157 34.09 2.59 -0.73
CA THR A 157 35.57 2.60 -0.79
C THR A 157 36.15 1.72 -1.88
N GLN A 158 35.43 0.69 -2.33
CA GLN A 158 35.89 -0.26 -3.35
C GLN A 158 35.39 0.10 -4.75
N ASN A 159 34.23 0.75 -4.87
CA ASN A 159 33.66 1.21 -6.13
C ASN A 159 34.28 2.52 -6.63
N GLU A 160 34.74 3.42 -5.76
CA GLU A 160 35.50 4.61 -6.19
C GLU A 160 36.81 4.24 -6.89
N ALA A 161 37.47 3.14 -6.49
CA ALA A 161 38.68 2.64 -7.13
C ALA A 161 38.43 1.95 -8.48
N VAL A 162 37.22 1.44 -8.74
CA VAL A 162 36.87 0.68 -9.95
C VAL A 162 36.08 1.53 -10.96
N ALA A 163 35.34 2.54 -10.50
CA ALA A 163 34.53 3.44 -11.34
C ALA A 163 35.37 4.42 -12.20
N ALA A 164 36.68 4.56 -11.92
CA ALA A 164 37.59 5.33 -12.76
C ALA A 164 37.87 4.70 -14.14
N GLY A 165 37.42 3.47 -14.41
CA GLY A 165 37.82 2.70 -15.60
C GLY A 165 36.74 2.10 -16.50
N TYR A 166 35.45 2.10 -16.13
CA TYR A 166 34.41 1.42 -16.94
C TYR A 166 33.12 2.23 -17.10
N THR A 167 32.73 2.46 -18.36
CA THR A 167 31.43 3.01 -18.75
C THR A 167 30.32 2.02 -18.38
N SER A 168 29.31 2.51 -17.65
CA SER A 168 28.20 1.67 -17.17
C SER A 168 27.32 1.17 -18.32
N ALA A 169 27.27 -0.14 -18.53
CA ALA A 169 26.41 -0.78 -19.52
C ALA A 169 24.92 -0.60 -19.14
N VAL A 170 24.14 0.00 -20.04
CA VAL A 170 22.70 0.24 -19.88
C VAL A 170 21.95 -1.09 -20.07
N THR A 171 21.18 -1.53 -19.08
CA THR A 171 20.34 -2.73 -19.21
C THR A 171 19.11 -2.46 -20.10
N PRO A 172 18.53 -3.46 -20.78
CA PRO A 172 17.40 -3.27 -21.70
C PRO A 172 16.15 -2.64 -21.07
N GLY A 173 15.97 -2.78 -19.76
CA GLY A 173 14.89 -2.10 -19.05
C GLY A 173 15.19 -0.62 -18.80
N ALA A 174 16.47 -0.28 -18.57
CA ALA A 174 16.91 1.07 -18.25
C ALA A 174 16.77 1.95 -19.49
N SER A 175 17.16 1.43 -20.67
CA SER A 175 16.93 2.08 -21.96
C SER A 175 15.44 2.29 -22.27
N ARG A 176 14.56 1.35 -21.89
CA ARG A 176 13.10 1.52 -22.05
C ARG A 176 12.54 2.63 -21.18
N ALA A 177 12.92 2.70 -19.90
CA ALA A 177 12.46 3.76 -18.99
C ALA A 177 12.96 5.15 -19.43
N ASP A 178 14.19 5.23 -19.92
CA ASP A 178 14.78 6.48 -20.44
C ASP A 178 14.12 6.88 -21.78
N ALA A 179 13.76 5.92 -22.63
CA ALA A 179 12.97 6.16 -23.84
C ALA A 179 11.56 6.70 -23.51
N TYR A 180 10.91 6.20 -22.46
CA TYR A 180 9.62 6.75 -22.02
C TYR A 180 9.73 8.19 -21.50
N ALA A 181 10.80 8.51 -20.75
CA ALA A 181 11.06 9.89 -20.33
C ALA A 181 11.31 10.83 -21.54
N ALA A 182 11.90 10.31 -22.62
CA ALA A 182 12.09 11.03 -23.88
C ALA A 182 10.81 11.17 -24.71
N VAL A 183 9.81 10.30 -24.54
CA VAL A 183 8.49 10.45 -25.17
C VAL A 183 7.64 11.48 -24.43
N ASP A 184 7.70 11.53 -23.09
CA ASP A 184 6.99 12.54 -22.30
C ASP A 184 7.50 13.97 -22.58
N SER A 185 8.80 14.14 -22.87
CA SER A 185 9.36 15.44 -23.27
C SER A 185 8.91 15.89 -24.66
N ARG A 186 8.50 14.97 -25.54
CA ARG A 186 7.92 15.27 -26.85
C ARG A 186 6.45 15.69 -26.78
N HIS A 187 5.72 15.31 -25.73
CA HIS A 187 4.31 15.65 -25.53
C HIS A 187 4.03 16.24 -24.13
N PRO A 188 4.50 17.48 -23.87
CA PRO A 188 4.43 18.10 -22.55
C PRO A 188 3.00 18.29 -22.04
N ALA A 189 2.04 18.51 -22.93
CA ALA A 189 0.62 18.64 -22.57
C ALA A 189 0.06 17.34 -21.98
N VAL A 190 0.35 16.17 -22.57
CA VAL A 190 -0.11 14.87 -22.09
C VAL A 190 0.53 14.53 -20.74
N ALA A 191 1.82 14.82 -20.58
CA ALA A 191 2.53 14.65 -19.33
C ALA A 191 1.94 15.52 -18.21
N LEU A 192 1.64 16.79 -18.50
CA LEU A 192 0.99 17.71 -17.56
C LEU A 192 -0.41 17.24 -17.17
N THR A 193 -1.22 16.83 -18.15
CA THR A 193 -2.57 16.28 -17.89
C THR A 193 -2.49 15.03 -17.02
N ARG A 194 -1.58 14.10 -17.33
CA ARG A 194 -1.43 12.86 -16.54
C ARG A 194 -1.05 13.19 -15.09
N ARG A 195 -0.11 14.12 -14.88
CA ARG A 195 0.26 14.59 -13.53
C ARG A 195 -0.90 15.25 -12.80
N GLY A 196 -1.66 16.11 -13.49
CA GLY A 196 -2.87 16.73 -12.95
C GLY A 196 -3.90 15.70 -12.50
N VAL A 197 -4.16 14.68 -13.33
CA VAL A 197 -5.06 13.59 -12.97
C VAL A 197 -4.53 12.79 -11.78
N ARG A 198 -3.21 12.51 -11.69
CA ARG A 198 -2.62 11.85 -10.51
C ARG A 198 -2.86 12.63 -9.22
N VAL A 199 -2.79 13.96 -9.26
CA VAL A 199 -3.11 14.82 -8.08
C VAL A 199 -4.58 14.67 -7.69
N VAL A 200 -5.49 14.69 -8.65
CA VAL A 200 -6.92 14.48 -8.39
C VAL A 200 -7.17 13.10 -7.79
N GLN A 201 -6.57 12.04 -8.36
CA GLN A 201 -6.66 10.68 -7.82
C GLN A 201 -6.17 10.60 -6.38
N PHE A 202 -5.04 11.24 -6.05
CA PHE A 202 -4.52 11.30 -4.68
C PHE A 202 -5.51 11.96 -3.72
N VAL A 203 -6.01 13.15 -4.07
CA VAL A 203 -6.96 13.91 -3.23
C VAL A 203 -8.25 13.13 -3.02
N LEU A 204 -8.81 12.55 -4.09
CA LEU A 204 -10.01 11.72 -3.99
C LEU A 204 -9.77 10.49 -3.10
N SER A 205 -8.65 9.79 -3.29
CA SER A 205 -8.31 8.61 -2.48
C SER A 205 -8.18 8.95 -0.99
N LEU A 206 -7.59 10.12 -0.68
CA LEU A 206 -7.48 10.62 0.69
C LEU A 206 -8.85 10.98 1.29
N ILE A 207 -9.71 11.68 0.54
CA ILE A 207 -11.04 12.05 1.01
C ILE A 207 -11.89 10.79 1.21
N ILE A 208 -11.81 9.81 0.32
CA ILE A 208 -12.46 8.50 0.45
C ILE A 208 -12.01 7.85 1.76
N PHE A 209 -10.70 7.69 1.98
CA PHE A 209 -10.14 7.06 3.17
C PHE A 209 -10.64 7.73 4.46
N ILE A 210 -10.58 9.08 4.51
CA ILE A 210 -11.06 9.85 5.65
C ILE A 210 -12.58 9.67 5.83
N SER A 211 -13.35 9.71 4.75
CA SER A 211 -14.82 9.59 4.80
C SER A 211 -15.27 8.21 5.27
N VAL A 212 -14.57 7.14 4.88
CA VAL A 212 -14.81 5.79 5.40
C VAL A 212 -14.53 5.76 6.89
N ILE A 213 -13.34 6.16 7.33
CA ILE A 213 -12.95 6.11 8.75
C ILE A 213 -13.84 6.99 9.63
N ALA A 214 -14.19 8.19 9.16
CA ALA A 214 -15.09 9.10 9.87
C ALA A 214 -16.55 8.64 9.85
N GLY A 215 -16.92 7.79 8.88
CA GLY A 215 -18.21 7.14 8.78
C GLY A 215 -18.52 6.25 9.97
N TYR A 216 -17.51 5.63 10.57
CA TYR A 216 -17.63 4.78 11.75
C TYR A 216 -17.36 5.57 13.03
N LYS A 217 -18.41 5.79 13.83
CA LYS A 217 -18.27 6.46 15.14
C LYS A 217 -17.67 5.51 16.17
N ALA A 218 -17.05 6.09 17.18
CA ALA A 218 -16.67 5.34 18.37
C ALA A 218 -17.96 4.91 19.09
N TYR A 219 -18.08 3.62 19.34
CA TYR A 219 -19.16 3.02 20.08
C TYR A 219 -18.55 2.10 21.13
N PHE A 220 -18.91 2.33 22.40
CA PHE A 220 -18.30 1.68 23.55
C PHE A 220 -16.77 1.85 23.57
N THR A 221 -16.02 0.75 23.48
CA THR A 221 -14.56 0.72 23.51
C THR A 221 -13.92 0.63 22.11
N GLY A 222 -14.72 0.73 21.04
CA GLY A 222 -14.27 0.49 19.67
C GLY A 222 -15.11 1.19 18.60
N ARG A 223 -15.09 0.64 17.38
CA ARG A 223 -15.88 1.05 16.20
C ARG A 223 -16.38 -0.20 15.51
N PHE A 224 -17.66 -0.25 15.15
CA PHE A 224 -18.22 -1.36 14.39
C PHE A 224 -17.86 -1.28 12.91
N THR A 225 -16.74 -1.85 12.51
CA THR A 225 -16.29 -1.89 11.12
C THR A 225 -16.67 -3.20 10.45
N SER A 226 -17.19 -3.18 9.21
CA SER A 226 -17.40 -4.41 8.43
C SER A 226 -16.14 -4.85 7.69
N PRO A 227 -16.07 -6.12 7.27
CA PRO A 227 -15.06 -6.56 6.31
C PRO A 227 -15.03 -5.76 5.02
N THR A 228 -16.20 -5.35 4.54
CA THR A 228 -16.30 -4.45 3.39
C THR A 228 -15.62 -3.13 3.69
N ALA A 229 -15.84 -2.52 4.86
CA ALA A 229 -15.17 -1.29 5.25
C ALA A 229 -13.64 -1.40 5.33
N MET A 230 -13.11 -2.55 5.78
CA MET A 230 -11.66 -2.73 5.82
C MET A 230 -11.08 -2.92 4.41
N PHE A 231 -11.76 -3.66 3.54
CA PHE A 231 -11.39 -3.74 2.12
C PHE A 231 -11.27 -2.34 1.50
N LEU A 232 -12.20 -1.44 1.82
CA LEU A 232 -12.15 -0.03 1.43
C LEU A 232 -10.92 0.71 1.91
N ILE A 233 -10.64 0.57 3.20
CA ILE A 233 -9.52 1.23 3.84
C ILE A 233 -8.22 0.80 3.15
N LEU A 234 -8.07 -0.49 2.83
CA LEU A 234 -6.90 -1.01 2.12
C LEU A 234 -6.81 -0.56 0.66
N VAL A 235 -7.92 -0.58 -0.09
CA VAL A 235 -7.95 -0.13 -1.50
C VAL A 235 -7.67 1.36 -1.62
N SER A 236 -8.33 2.19 -0.80
CA SER A 236 -8.09 3.64 -0.78
C SER A 236 -6.66 3.97 -0.35
N TRP A 237 -6.12 3.26 0.66
CA TRP A 237 -4.73 3.38 1.05
C TRP A 237 -3.75 2.99 -0.06
N SER A 238 -4.06 1.92 -0.81
CA SER A 238 -3.26 1.52 -1.98
C SER A 238 -3.22 2.60 -3.06
N CYS A 239 -4.37 3.24 -3.33
CA CYS A 239 -4.46 4.35 -4.28
C CYS A 239 -3.64 5.56 -3.79
N ILE A 240 -3.69 5.88 -2.49
CA ILE A 240 -2.87 6.93 -1.87
C ILE A 240 -1.38 6.64 -2.06
N LEU A 241 -0.92 5.44 -1.69
CA LEU A 241 0.49 5.06 -1.82
C LEU A 241 0.96 5.06 -3.28
N TYR A 242 0.15 4.52 -4.19
CA TYR A 242 0.47 4.46 -5.61
C TYR A 242 0.58 5.85 -6.25
N THR A 243 -0.38 6.74 -5.96
CA THR A 243 -0.36 8.11 -6.49
C THR A 243 0.76 8.93 -5.88
N LEU A 244 1.04 8.81 -4.57
CA LEU A 244 2.19 9.45 -3.92
C LEU A 244 3.52 8.96 -4.49
N PHE A 245 3.65 7.67 -4.81
CA PHE A 245 4.86 7.14 -5.43
C PHE A 245 5.15 7.85 -6.76
N HIS A 246 4.15 7.96 -7.63
CA HIS A 246 4.31 8.68 -8.90
C HIS A 246 4.58 10.17 -8.69
N LEU A 247 3.78 10.86 -7.88
CA LEU A 247 3.88 12.31 -7.70
C LEU A 247 5.17 12.74 -6.97
N ILE A 248 5.52 12.06 -5.87
CA ILE A 248 6.62 12.48 -5.02
C ILE A 248 7.93 11.82 -5.45
N ILE A 249 7.94 10.50 -5.60
CA ILE A 249 9.20 9.75 -5.78
C ILE A 249 9.70 9.85 -7.23
N VAL A 250 8.80 9.73 -8.20
CA VAL A 250 9.14 9.79 -9.62
C VAL A 250 9.23 11.25 -10.09
N ASP A 251 8.16 12.04 -9.92
CA ASP A 251 8.09 13.37 -10.55
C ASP A 251 8.87 14.47 -9.80
N ILE A 252 8.70 14.56 -8.47
CA ILE A 252 9.31 15.64 -7.67
C ILE A 252 10.75 15.31 -7.28
N LEU A 253 10.96 14.17 -6.61
CA LEU A 253 12.27 13.82 -6.03
C LEU A 253 13.20 13.13 -7.04
N LYS A 254 12.66 12.60 -8.15
CA LYS A 254 13.41 11.88 -9.19
C LYS A 254 14.33 10.78 -8.62
N LYS A 255 13.90 10.11 -7.54
CA LYS A 255 14.68 9.08 -6.83
C LYS A 255 14.46 7.67 -7.36
N SER A 256 13.41 7.48 -8.14
CA SER A 256 13.11 6.24 -8.86
C SER A 256 12.88 6.55 -10.32
N ARG A 257 13.29 5.64 -11.20
CA ARG A 257 12.86 5.69 -12.61
C ARG A 257 11.37 5.41 -12.68
N ARG A 258 10.71 5.98 -13.69
CA ARG A 258 9.30 5.72 -13.97
C ARG A 258 9.12 4.22 -14.27
N PRO A 259 8.10 3.55 -13.70
CA PRO A 259 7.73 2.20 -14.10
C PRO A 259 7.49 2.12 -15.61
N SER A 260 7.67 0.93 -16.20
CA SER A 260 7.31 0.74 -17.61
C SER A 260 5.81 1.01 -17.83
N VAL A 261 5.44 1.49 -19.01
CA VAL A 261 4.05 1.81 -19.33
C VAL A 261 3.12 0.59 -19.18
N SER A 262 3.61 -0.62 -19.45
CA SER A 262 2.82 -1.84 -19.22
C SER A 262 2.49 -2.06 -17.74
N VAL A 263 3.42 -1.76 -16.83
CA VAL A 263 3.20 -1.87 -15.38
C VAL A 263 2.27 -0.76 -14.91
N GLU A 264 2.45 0.47 -15.39
CA GLU A 264 1.54 1.59 -15.09
C GLU A 264 0.10 1.27 -15.53
N ARG A 265 -0.09 0.76 -16.75
CA ARG A 265 -1.38 0.31 -17.28
C ARG A 265 -2.02 -0.77 -16.43
N PHE A 266 -1.24 -1.79 -16.06
CA PHE A 266 -1.74 -2.89 -15.24
C PHE A 266 -2.21 -2.40 -13.86
N LEU A 267 -1.40 -1.56 -13.20
CA LEU A 267 -1.74 -1.01 -11.89
C LEU A 267 -2.94 -0.07 -11.95
N ASP A 268 -3.03 0.78 -12.98
CA ASP A 268 -4.18 1.65 -13.18
C ASP A 268 -5.48 0.86 -13.39
N LEU A 269 -5.44 -0.18 -14.23
CA LEU A 269 -6.58 -1.06 -14.44
C LEU A 269 -6.96 -1.82 -13.16
N LEU A 270 -5.97 -2.38 -12.46
CA LEU A 270 -6.19 -3.10 -11.21
C LEU A 270 -6.84 -2.21 -10.15
N LEU A 271 -6.31 -1.01 -9.93
CA LEU A 271 -6.85 -0.06 -8.96
C LEU A 271 -8.24 0.45 -9.37
N ALA A 272 -8.50 0.68 -10.67
CA ALA A 272 -9.84 1.01 -11.16
C ALA A 272 -10.85 -0.12 -10.86
N VAL A 273 -10.49 -1.37 -11.16
CA VAL A 273 -11.35 -2.53 -10.87
C VAL A 273 -11.59 -2.68 -9.38
N LEU A 274 -10.56 -2.54 -8.54
CA LEU A 274 -10.71 -2.61 -7.08
C LEU A 274 -11.58 -1.48 -6.53
N LEU A 275 -11.45 -0.25 -7.05
CA LEU A 275 -12.31 0.88 -6.69
C LEU A 275 -13.77 0.65 -7.12
N LEU A 276 -13.99 0.04 -8.28
CA LEU A 276 -15.33 -0.32 -8.76
C LEU A 276 -15.97 -1.39 -7.86
N LEU A 277 -15.24 -2.46 -7.56
CA LEU A 277 -15.68 -3.51 -6.65
C LEU A 277 -15.97 -2.96 -5.26
N PHE A 278 -15.10 -2.09 -4.76
CA PHE A 278 -15.36 -1.30 -3.55
C PHE A 278 -16.72 -0.62 -3.68
N ALA A 279 -16.89 0.27 -4.65
CA ALA A 279 -18.03 1.16 -4.69
C ALA A 279 -19.36 0.37 -4.70
N ILE A 280 -19.41 -0.73 -5.45
CA ILE A 280 -20.57 -1.64 -5.51
C ILE A 280 -20.78 -2.35 -4.17
N LEU A 281 -19.76 -3.03 -3.64
CA LEU A 281 -19.88 -3.82 -2.42
C LEU A 281 -20.22 -2.96 -1.20
N PHE A 282 -19.71 -1.73 -1.14
CA PHE A 282 -20.00 -0.82 -0.04
C PHE A 282 -21.39 -0.22 -0.13
N ALA A 283 -21.79 0.22 -1.33
CA ALA A 283 -23.14 0.73 -1.55
C ALA A 283 -24.21 -0.34 -1.23
N ALA A 284 -23.94 -1.60 -1.55
CA ALA A 284 -24.82 -2.73 -1.26
C ALA A 284 -24.68 -3.30 0.17
N SER A 285 -23.77 -2.76 0.99
CA SER A 285 -23.57 -3.29 2.34
C SER A 285 -24.68 -2.84 3.29
N HIS A 286 -25.11 -3.74 4.18
CA HIS A 286 -26.12 -3.45 5.23
C HIS A 286 -25.83 -2.16 6.02
N GLN A 287 -24.54 -1.89 6.29
CA GLN A 287 -24.11 -0.69 7.01
C GLN A 287 -24.36 0.63 6.26
N VAL A 288 -24.53 0.57 4.93
CA VAL A 288 -24.81 1.73 4.07
C VAL A 288 -26.29 1.76 3.67
N SER A 289 -26.86 0.63 3.25
CA SER A 289 -28.27 0.54 2.84
C SER A 289 -29.22 0.85 3.98
N ASP A 290 -28.95 0.30 5.17
CA ASP A 290 -29.84 0.37 6.33
C ASP A 290 -29.28 1.30 7.40
N CYS A 291 -28.38 2.20 7.01
CA CYS A 291 -27.61 3.03 7.94
C CYS A 291 -28.48 3.84 8.91
N SER A 292 -29.58 4.44 8.44
CA SER A 292 -30.52 5.18 9.30
C SER A 292 -31.23 4.24 10.26
N THR A 293 -31.76 3.13 9.77
CA THR A 293 -32.48 2.13 10.57
C THR A 293 -31.59 1.55 11.67
N ILE A 294 -30.33 1.23 11.36
CA ILE A 294 -29.38 0.76 12.37
C ILE A 294 -29.15 1.86 13.41
N ASN A 295 -28.91 3.09 13.00
CA ASN A 295 -28.72 4.20 13.94
C ASN A 295 -29.94 4.38 14.86
N ASP A 296 -31.17 4.29 14.33
CA ASP A 296 -32.40 4.42 15.10
C ASP A 296 -32.53 3.30 16.16
N VAL A 297 -32.18 2.06 15.81
CA VAL A 297 -32.17 0.92 16.74
C VAL A 297 -31.19 1.15 17.89
N TYR A 298 -29.96 1.57 17.58
CA TYR A 298 -28.94 1.83 18.60
C TYR A 298 -29.23 3.10 19.44
N GLU A 299 -29.98 4.06 18.92
CA GLU A 299 -30.45 5.23 19.68
C GLU A 299 -31.63 4.87 20.61
N ALA A 300 -32.54 3.99 20.16
CA ALA A 300 -33.67 3.53 20.95
C ALA A 300 -33.28 2.56 22.08
N ASP A 301 -32.19 1.80 21.91
CA ASP A 301 -31.68 0.86 22.91
C ASP A 301 -30.94 1.58 24.06
N THR A 302 -31.74 2.30 24.87
CA THR A 302 -31.31 3.06 26.05
C THR A 302 -30.80 2.20 27.22
N GLY A 303 -30.87 0.87 27.10
CA GLY A 303 -30.71 -0.06 28.23
C GLY A 303 -29.29 -0.51 28.58
N SER A 304 -28.27 -0.29 27.74
CA SER A 304 -26.94 -0.83 28.06
C SER A 304 -25.72 -0.05 27.54
N LEU A 305 -25.82 0.72 26.45
CA LEU A 305 -24.62 1.28 25.78
C LEU A 305 -24.74 2.73 25.26
N GLY A 306 -25.66 3.54 25.81
CA GLY A 306 -25.57 5.00 25.74
C GLY A 306 -26.33 5.71 24.61
N GLY A 307 -27.27 5.05 23.92
CA GLY A 307 -28.28 5.70 23.07
C GLY A 307 -27.70 6.60 21.97
N SER A 308 -26.60 6.20 21.34
CA SER A 308 -25.91 7.01 20.34
C SER A 308 -25.81 6.30 19.00
N ASN A 309 -26.08 7.02 17.91
CA ASN A 309 -25.83 6.51 16.56
C ASN A 309 -24.37 6.05 16.33
N VAL A 310 -24.23 4.94 15.61
CA VAL A 310 -22.96 4.25 15.37
C VAL A 310 -22.31 4.70 14.06
N PHE A 311 -23.10 5.23 13.12
CA PHE A 311 -22.64 5.57 11.77
C PHE A 311 -22.96 7.01 11.36
N ARG A 312 -22.07 7.63 10.57
CA ARG A 312 -22.32 8.88 9.84
C ARG A 312 -22.70 8.54 8.40
N CYS A 313 -23.99 8.30 8.15
CA CYS A 313 -24.49 7.82 6.86
C CYS A 313 -24.07 8.71 5.66
N GLY A 314 -24.06 10.03 5.83
CA GLY A 314 -23.59 10.95 4.78
C GLY A 314 -22.11 10.78 4.43
N SER A 315 -21.27 10.43 5.41
CA SER A 315 -19.84 10.16 5.20
C SER A 315 -19.63 8.83 4.47
N LEU A 316 -20.39 7.80 4.84
CA LEU A 316 -20.37 6.49 4.17
C LEU A 316 -20.91 6.58 2.73
N THR A 317 -21.96 7.39 2.52
CA THR A 317 -22.51 7.63 1.18
C THR A 317 -21.50 8.34 0.29
N ARG A 318 -20.86 9.40 0.83
CA ARG A 318 -19.84 10.15 0.12
C ARG A 318 -18.67 9.27 -0.30
N SER A 319 -18.24 8.31 0.52
CA SER A 319 -17.06 7.51 0.21
C SER A 319 -17.25 6.62 -1.00
N TYR A 320 -18.37 5.89 -1.16
CA TYR A 320 -18.58 5.07 -2.36
C TYR A 320 -18.87 5.90 -3.61
N VAL A 321 -19.54 7.06 -3.48
CA VAL A 321 -19.76 7.96 -4.62
C VAL A 321 -18.42 8.47 -5.15
N LEU A 322 -17.55 8.95 -4.26
CA LEU A 322 -16.21 9.39 -4.64
C LEU A 322 -15.35 8.25 -5.19
N ALA A 323 -15.60 7.00 -4.78
CA ALA A 323 -14.92 5.83 -5.31
C ALA A 323 -15.25 5.56 -6.78
N PHE A 324 -16.52 5.66 -7.18
CA PHE A 324 -16.91 5.60 -8.59
C PHE A 324 -16.25 6.70 -9.41
N ILE A 325 -16.22 7.93 -8.87
CA ILE A 325 -15.55 9.06 -9.53
C ILE A 325 -14.04 8.81 -9.67
N ASN A 326 -13.38 8.35 -8.60
CA ASN A 326 -11.95 8.06 -8.62
C ASN A 326 -11.62 6.92 -9.58
N CYS A 327 -12.47 5.89 -9.67
CA CYS A 327 -12.36 4.82 -10.67
C CYS A 327 -12.30 5.40 -12.09
N ALA A 328 -13.20 6.33 -12.42
CA ALA A 328 -13.17 7.00 -13.72
C ALA A 328 -11.83 7.74 -13.97
N PHE A 329 -11.27 8.41 -12.97
CA PHE A 329 -9.95 9.05 -13.11
C PHE A 329 -8.81 8.05 -13.34
N PHE A 330 -8.84 6.86 -12.74
CA PHE A 330 -7.89 5.78 -13.04
C PHE A 330 -8.05 5.25 -14.48
N LEU A 331 -9.29 5.15 -14.98
CA LEU A 331 -9.53 4.80 -16.38
C LEU A 331 -9.06 5.91 -17.34
N VAL A 332 -9.14 7.17 -16.95
CA VAL A 332 -8.59 8.29 -17.72
C VAL A 332 -7.07 8.20 -17.79
N THR A 333 -6.35 7.94 -16.70
CA THR A 333 -4.87 7.76 -16.77
C THR A 333 -4.49 6.54 -17.60
N LEU A 334 -5.27 5.46 -17.48
CA LEU A 334 -5.12 4.27 -18.32
C LEU A 334 -5.28 4.63 -19.81
N ALA A 335 -6.35 5.34 -20.19
CA ALA A 335 -6.58 5.79 -21.57
C ALA A 335 -5.46 6.70 -22.07
N LEU A 336 -5.05 7.70 -21.28
CA LEU A 336 -3.93 8.60 -21.58
C LEU A 336 -2.60 7.86 -21.78
N SER A 337 -2.44 6.67 -21.21
CA SER A 337 -1.25 5.84 -21.43
C SER A 337 -1.20 5.23 -22.83
N PHE A 338 -2.33 5.07 -23.53
CA PHE A 338 -2.41 4.57 -24.90
C PHE A 338 -2.17 5.64 -25.96
N PHE A 339 -2.44 6.91 -25.62
CA PHE A 339 -2.24 8.05 -26.51
C PHE A 339 -0.78 8.56 -26.56
N SER A 340 0.12 8.03 -25.73
CA SER A 340 1.57 8.16 -25.96
C SER A 340 1.94 7.20 -27.10
N PRO A 341 2.29 7.69 -28.31
CA PRO A 341 2.56 6.81 -29.44
C PRO A 341 3.70 5.85 -29.10
N ASN A 342 3.54 4.58 -29.45
CA ASN A 342 4.70 3.73 -29.71
C ASN A 342 5.38 4.35 -30.92
N ASP A 343 6.53 5.02 -30.74
CA ASP A 343 7.49 5.21 -31.83
C ASP A 343 8.10 3.84 -32.17
N GLY A 344 7.27 2.95 -32.71
CA GLY A 344 7.75 1.82 -33.50
C GLY A 344 8.25 2.38 -34.82
N SER A 345 9.47 2.89 -34.85
CA SER A 345 10.33 3.09 -36.05
C SER A 345 11.50 4.06 -35.84
N SER A 346 12.13 4.11 -34.67
CA SER A 346 13.51 4.58 -34.59
C SER A 346 14.39 3.37 -34.34
N ALA A 347 15.08 2.97 -35.41
CA ALA A 347 15.97 1.83 -35.52
C ALA A 347 16.73 1.56 -34.21
N ALA A 348 16.78 0.29 -33.82
CA ALA A 348 17.93 -0.18 -33.07
C ALA A 348 19.18 0.36 -33.77
N PRO A 349 20.13 1.02 -33.07
CA PRO A 349 21.42 1.22 -33.67
C PRO A 349 21.92 -0.20 -33.98
N ASN A 350 22.06 -0.50 -35.27
CA ASN A 350 22.68 -1.74 -35.71
C ASN A 350 23.94 -1.89 -34.87
N HIS A 351 24.00 -2.97 -34.08
CA HIS A 351 25.23 -3.41 -33.49
C HIS A 351 26.14 -3.71 -34.67
N VAL A 352 26.97 -2.75 -35.07
CA VAL A 352 28.07 -3.01 -35.99
C VAL A 352 29.04 -3.79 -35.13
N ASP A 353 29.04 -5.11 -35.33
CA ASP A 353 30.10 -5.97 -34.85
C ASP A 353 31.38 -5.49 -35.54
N VAL A 354 32.10 -4.59 -34.89
CA VAL A 354 33.47 -4.27 -35.26
C VAL A 354 34.29 -5.49 -34.83
N GLU A 355 34.67 -6.31 -35.80
CA GLU A 355 35.69 -7.33 -35.59
C GLU A 355 36.96 -6.65 -35.02
N PRO A 356 37.60 -7.26 -34.00
CA PRO A 356 38.81 -6.70 -33.42
C PRO A 356 39.95 -6.80 -34.44
N GLY A 357 40.22 -5.72 -35.17
CA GLY A 357 41.35 -5.71 -36.10
C GLY A 357 41.55 -4.51 -37.03
N GLN A 358 40.65 -3.52 -37.09
CA GLN A 358 40.77 -2.44 -38.09
C GLN A 358 41.08 -1.08 -37.44
N GLN A 359 42.34 -0.66 -37.52
CA GLN A 359 42.77 0.71 -37.27
C GLN A 359 42.42 1.59 -38.48
N VAL A 360 42.04 2.83 -38.19
CA VAL A 360 41.62 3.87 -39.15
C VAL A 360 42.73 4.23 -40.13
#